data_AF-A0A7S4LEM9-F1
#
_entry.id   AF-A0A7S4LEM9-F1
#
_cell.length_a   1.000
_cell.length_b   1.000
_cell.length_c   1.000
_cell.angle_alpha   90.00
_cell.angle_beta   90.00
_cell.angle_gamma   90.00
#
_symmetry.space_group_name_H-M   'P 1'
#
loop_
_entity.id
_entity.type
_entity.pdbx_description
1 polymer ?
#
loop_
_entity_poly.entity_id
_entity_poly.type
_entity_poly.pdbx_seq_one_letter_code
_entity_poly.pdbx_strand_id
1 'polypeptide(L)'
;RHYMIGIGGRGQRALARLGVMDLVDANSIGVRARKDWTPESGTDVAAGKVTDRSEDKGYVTKTIQRDRLAAAIYQAVAQQYPHAVSMHYNEEVTNVQWQPNAPEAQLSFADGATRTFDFV
;
A
#
# COMPACT_ATOMS: atom_id res chain seq x y z
N ARG A 1 6.09 -17.53 -1.17
CA ARG A 1 4.83 -17.25 -0.41
C ARG A 1 4.27 -15.93 -0.93
N HIS A 2 2.97 -15.86 -1.24
CA HIS A 2 2.34 -14.62 -1.68
C HIS A 2 1.78 -13.88 -0.47
N TYR A 3 2.16 -12.61 -0.31
CA TYR A 3 1.62 -11.76 0.76
C TYR A 3 0.42 -10.98 0.23
N MET A 4 -0.75 -11.21 0.82
CA MET A 4 -2.00 -10.53 0.45
C MET A 4 -2.23 -9.34 1.37
N ILE A 5 -2.68 -8.22 0.81
CA ILE A 5 -2.99 -7.00 1.54
C ILE A 5 -4.48 -6.70 1.40
N GLY A 6 -5.12 -6.42 2.54
CA GLY A 6 -6.48 -5.87 2.59
C GLY A 6 -6.47 -4.35 2.44
N ILE A 7 -7.24 -3.82 1.50
CA ILE A 7 -7.41 -2.40 1.23
C ILE A 7 -8.82 -2.00 1.65
N GLY A 8 -8.93 -1.26 2.76
CA GLY A 8 -10.18 -0.67 3.21
C GLY A 8 -10.48 0.69 2.54
N GLY A 9 -11.59 1.31 2.90
CA GLY A 9 -12.10 2.52 2.22
C GLY A 9 -11.12 3.70 2.17
N ARG A 10 -10.27 3.90 3.19
CA ARG A 10 -9.23 4.95 3.15
C ARG A 10 -8.19 4.70 2.05
N GLY A 11 -7.71 3.46 1.93
CA GLY A 11 -6.76 3.07 0.89
C GLY A 11 -7.40 3.17 -0.50
N GLN A 12 -8.63 2.69 -0.65
CA GLN A 12 -9.37 2.79 -1.92
C GLN A 12 -9.58 4.23 -2.36
N ARG A 13 -9.93 5.15 -1.44
CA ARG A 13 -10.05 6.58 -1.76
C ARG A 13 -8.73 7.21 -2.19
N ALA A 14 -7.62 6.84 -1.55
CA ALA A 14 -6.29 7.33 -1.95
C ALA A 14 -5.91 6.82 -3.35
N LEU A 15 -6.15 5.52 -3.61
CA LEU A 15 -5.90 4.89 -4.91
C LEU A 15 -6.79 5.47 -6.02
N ALA A 16 -8.04 5.82 -5.70
CA ALA A 16 -8.94 6.51 -6.63
C ALA A 16 -8.43 7.92 -6.97
N ARG A 17 -7.90 8.67 -5.98
CA ARG A 17 -7.28 9.99 -6.23
C ARG A 17 -6.03 9.90 -7.10
N LEU A 18 -5.30 8.78 -7.04
CA LEU A 18 -4.16 8.50 -7.90
C LEU A 18 -4.57 7.93 -9.28
N GLY A 19 -5.86 7.70 -9.53
CA GLY A 19 -6.36 7.16 -10.79
C GLY A 19 -6.03 5.68 -11.04
N VAL A 20 -5.66 4.91 -10.00
CA VAL A 20 -5.28 3.49 -10.14
C VAL A 20 -6.36 2.50 -9.71
N MET A 21 -7.52 2.99 -9.27
CA MET A 21 -8.54 2.12 -8.66
C MET A 21 -9.04 1.04 -9.62
N ASP A 22 -9.22 1.36 -10.91
CA ASP A 22 -9.67 0.40 -11.92
C ASP A 22 -8.69 -0.78 -12.08
N LEU A 23 -7.38 -0.49 -12.08
CA LEU A 23 -6.34 -1.50 -12.16
C LEU A 23 -6.28 -2.37 -10.89
N VAL A 24 -6.48 -1.74 -9.72
CA VAL A 24 -6.58 -2.45 -8.44
C VAL A 24 -7.81 -3.35 -8.40
N ASP A 25 -8.95 -2.90 -8.92
CA ASP A 25 -10.18 -3.67 -8.99
C ASP A 25 -10.05 -4.88 -9.92
N ALA A 26 -9.40 -4.72 -11.08
CA ALA A 26 -9.12 -5.83 -12.00
C ALA A 26 -8.19 -6.91 -11.40
N ASN A 27 -7.40 -6.56 -10.39
CA ASN A 27 -6.38 -7.44 -9.82
C ASN A 27 -6.64 -7.88 -8.37
N SER A 28 -7.82 -7.56 -7.82
CA SER A 28 -8.17 -7.84 -6.43
C SER A 28 -9.47 -8.61 -6.29
N ILE A 29 -9.66 -9.22 -5.12
CA ILE A 29 -10.90 -9.91 -4.76
C ILE A 29 -11.62 -9.09 -3.68
N GLY A 30 -12.94 -8.95 -3.81
CA GLY A 30 -13.77 -8.32 -2.80
C GLY A 30 -13.99 -9.23 -1.58
N VAL A 31 -13.77 -8.70 -0.38
CA VAL A 31 -14.05 -9.35 0.90
C VAL A 31 -15.15 -8.57 1.61
N ARG A 32 -16.36 -9.14 1.60
CA ARG A 32 -17.57 -8.51 2.16
C ARG A 32 -17.70 -8.73 3.66
N ALA A 33 -17.38 -9.94 4.10
CA ALA A 33 -17.58 -10.37 5.47
C ALA A 33 -16.28 -10.86 6.12
N ARG A 34 -16.24 -10.74 7.45
CA ARG A 34 -15.24 -11.40 8.29
C ARG A 34 -15.86 -12.67 8.85
N LYS A 35 -15.10 -13.76 8.80
CA LYS A 35 -15.44 -14.98 9.53
C LYS A 35 -14.64 -15.03 10.82
N ASP A 36 -15.36 -15.04 11.93
CA ASP A 36 -14.81 -15.15 13.27
C ASP A 36 -14.87 -16.58 13.76
N TRP A 37 -13.81 -17.02 14.40
CA TRP A 37 -13.69 -18.35 14.99
C TRP A 37 -13.42 -18.20 16.49
N THR A 38 -14.10 -18.99 17.30
CA THR A 38 -13.80 -19.11 18.73
C THR A 38 -13.41 -20.56 19.04
N PRO A 39 -12.61 -20.82 20.09
CA PRO A 39 -12.26 -22.19 20.47
C PRO A 39 -13.49 -23.07 20.74
N GLU A 40 -14.60 -22.48 21.22
CA GLU A 40 -15.86 -23.21 21.47
C GLU A 40 -16.60 -23.59 20.18
N SER A 41 -16.20 -23.04 19.03
CA SER A 41 -16.81 -23.34 17.72
C SER A 41 -16.51 -24.76 17.22
N GLY A 42 -15.63 -25.51 17.90
CA GLY A 42 -15.21 -26.85 17.49
C GLY A 42 -14.38 -26.87 16.20
N THR A 43 -14.19 -28.06 15.62
CA THR A 43 -13.49 -28.28 14.34
C THR A 43 -14.39 -28.06 13.12
N ASP A 44 -15.67 -27.76 13.32
CA ASP A 44 -16.62 -27.60 12.24
C ASP A 44 -16.41 -26.26 11.55
N VAL A 45 -15.82 -26.33 10.36
CA VAL A 45 -15.53 -25.16 9.53
C VAL A 45 -16.84 -24.45 9.13
N ALA A 46 -18.02 -25.06 9.27
CA ALA A 46 -19.29 -24.38 9.04
C ALA A 46 -19.74 -23.47 10.21
N ALA A 47 -19.22 -23.67 11.42
CA ALA A 47 -19.75 -23.05 12.65
C ALA A 47 -19.27 -21.61 12.94
N GLY A 48 -18.26 -21.11 12.22
CA GLY A 48 -17.74 -19.75 12.45
C GLY A 48 -18.76 -18.64 12.14
N LYS A 49 -18.85 -17.62 13.00
CA LYS A 49 -19.76 -16.48 12.82
C LYS A 49 -19.30 -15.62 11.65
N VAL A 50 -20.15 -15.48 10.64
CA VAL A 50 -19.92 -14.55 9.52
C VAL A 50 -20.54 -13.20 9.85
N THR A 51 -19.73 -12.14 9.83
CA THR A 51 -20.17 -10.76 10.04
C THR A 51 -19.91 -9.97 8.76
N ASP A 52 -20.97 -9.66 8.01
CA ASP A 52 -20.94 -8.72 6.90
C ASP A 52 -21.17 -7.30 7.44
N ARG A 53 -20.32 -6.35 7.06
CA ARG A 53 -20.46 -4.91 7.38
C ARG A 53 -20.20 -4.06 6.15
N SER A 54 -20.27 -4.64 4.95
CA SER A 54 -19.92 -3.93 3.71
C SER A 54 -20.91 -2.81 3.41
N GLU A 55 -22.20 -3.02 3.71
CA GLU A 55 -23.25 -2.00 3.58
C GLU A 55 -23.06 -0.84 4.58
N ASP A 56 -22.91 -1.14 5.87
CA ASP A 56 -22.66 -0.13 6.92
C ASP A 56 -21.43 0.73 6.65
N LYS A 57 -20.39 0.13 6.06
CA LYS A 57 -19.12 0.81 5.75
C LYS A 57 -19.20 1.63 4.46
N GLY A 58 -20.16 1.36 3.58
CA GLY A 58 -20.24 1.94 2.25
C GLY A 58 -19.09 1.52 1.30
N TYR A 59 -18.38 0.42 1.62
CA TYR A 59 -17.34 -0.13 0.74
C TYR A 59 -17.11 -1.62 1.01
N VAL A 60 -16.64 -2.33 -0.03
CA VAL A 60 -16.17 -3.72 0.07
C VAL A 60 -14.65 -3.70 0.15
N THR A 61 -14.06 -4.32 1.18
CA THR A 61 -12.60 -4.44 1.30
C THR A 61 -12.05 -5.18 0.09
N LYS A 62 -10.93 -4.73 -0.47
CA LYS A 62 -10.25 -5.42 -1.58
C LYS A 62 -9.05 -6.19 -1.04
N THR A 63 -8.82 -7.39 -1.53
CA THR A 63 -7.64 -8.19 -1.20
C THR A 63 -6.81 -8.41 -2.46
N ILE A 64 -5.58 -7.95 -2.44
CA ILE A 64 -4.66 -7.96 -3.59
C ILE A 64 -3.29 -8.48 -3.15
N GLN A 65 -2.53 -9.08 -4.07
CA GLN A 65 -1.12 -9.39 -3.82
C GLN A 65 -0.33 -8.09 -3.66
N ARG A 66 0.52 -8.00 -2.63
CA ARG A 66 1.33 -6.79 -2.35
C ARG A 66 2.08 -6.28 -3.58
N ASP A 67 2.72 -7.20 -4.30
CA ASP A 67 3.59 -6.82 -5.41
C ASP A 67 2.79 -6.29 -6.61
N ARG A 68 1.55 -6.78 -6.80
CA ARG A 68 0.62 -6.24 -7.81
C ARG A 68 0.14 -4.84 -7.45
N LEU A 69 -0.12 -4.57 -6.17
CA LEU A 69 -0.46 -3.23 -5.70
C LEU A 69 0.70 -2.25 -5.95
N ALA A 70 1.93 -2.66 -5.61
CA ALA A 70 3.12 -1.84 -5.86
C ALA A 70 3.32 -1.56 -7.36
N ALA A 71 3.15 -2.57 -8.21
CA ALA A 71 3.23 -2.42 -9.67
C ALA A 71 2.17 -1.47 -10.23
N ALA A 72 0.92 -1.55 -9.73
CA ALA A 72 -0.15 -0.64 -10.14
C ALA A 72 0.15 0.83 -9.80
N ILE A 73 0.67 1.07 -8.59
CA ILE A 73 1.09 2.42 -8.16
C ILE A 73 2.27 2.90 -8.99
N TYR A 74 3.28 2.05 -9.18
CA TYR A 74 4.44 2.34 -10.03
C TYR A 74 4.01 2.78 -11.43
N GLN A 75 3.13 2.00 -12.07
CA GLN A 75 2.65 2.28 -13.42
C GLN A 75 1.97 3.64 -13.51
N ALA A 76 1.10 3.98 -12.55
CA ALA A 76 0.46 5.30 -12.57
C ALA A 76 1.44 6.44 -12.31
N VAL A 77 2.36 6.28 -11.37
CA VAL A 77 3.36 7.32 -11.09
C VAL A 77 4.24 7.56 -12.31
N ALA A 78 4.74 6.49 -12.93
CA ALA A 78 5.56 6.58 -14.14
C ALA A 78 4.83 7.21 -15.33
N GLN A 79 3.52 6.96 -15.46
CA GLN A 79 2.70 7.51 -16.55
C GLN A 79 2.27 8.96 -16.30
N GLN A 80 1.87 9.31 -15.07
CA GLN A 80 1.31 10.63 -14.75
C GLN A 80 2.39 11.66 -14.40
N TYR A 81 3.54 11.21 -13.88
CA TYR A 81 4.59 12.09 -13.37
C TYR A 81 5.99 11.79 -13.94
N PRO A 82 6.15 11.54 -15.26
CA PRO A 82 7.41 11.09 -15.84
C PRO A 82 8.57 12.09 -15.70
N HIS A 83 8.26 13.37 -15.51
CA HIS A 83 9.26 14.44 -15.35
C HIS A 83 9.35 14.97 -13.92
N ALA A 84 8.43 14.55 -13.04
CA ALA A 84 8.36 15.03 -11.66
C ALA A 84 8.81 13.96 -10.65
N VAL A 85 8.72 12.68 -10.99
CA VAL A 85 9.16 11.58 -10.13
C VAL A 85 10.22 10.76 -10.83
N SER A 86 11.38 10.63 -10.20
CA SER A 86 12.42 9.67 -10.58
C SER A 86 12.47 8.52 -9.57
N MET A 87 12.63 7.30 -10.05
CA MET A 87 12.74 6.11 -9.20
C MET A 87 14.13 5.52 -9.30
N HIS A 88 14.79 5.36 -8.15
CA HIS A 88 16.13 4.79 -8.03
C HIS A 88 16.01 3.49 -7.23
N TYR A 89 16.55 2.40 -7.78
CA TYR A 89 16.49 1.08 -7.18
C TYR A 89 17.88 0.63 -6.76
N ASN A 90 17.94 -0.30 -5.81
CA ASN A 90 19.20 -0.78 -5.22
C ASN A 90 20.01 0.33 -4.54
N GLU A 91 19.34 1.41 -4.13
CA GLU A 91 19.91 2.45 -3.28
C GLU A 91 19.39 2.24 -1.86
N GLU A 92 20.31 2.08 -0.92
CA GLU A 92 20.00 1.92 0.50
C GLU A 92 20.51 3.16 1.26
N VAL A 93 19.58 3.92 1.85
CA VAL A 93 19.91 5.05 2.72
C VAL A 93 20.36 4.51 4.07
N THR A 94 21.58 4.81 4.48
CA THR A 94 22.21 4.34 5.72
C THR A 94 22.23 5.41 6.81
N ASN A 95 22.17 6.68 6.44
CA ASN A 95 22.16 7.79 7.39
C ASN A 95 21.38 8.99 6.84
N VAL A 96 20.80 9.77 7.76
CA VAL A 96 20.10 11.03 7.47
C VAL A 96 20.66 12.10 8.42
N GLN A 97 21.20 13.18 7.86
CA GLN A 97 21.63 14.36 8.62
C GLN A 97 20.73 15.54 8.30
N TRP A 98 19.95 15.96 9.28
CA TRP A 98 19.06 17.11 9.18
C TRP A 98 19.83 18.41 9.37
N GLN A 99 19.62 19.38 8.48
CA GLN A 99 20.25 20.68 8.61
C GLN A 99 19.51 21.54 9.65
N PRO A 100 20.21 22.16 10.62
CA PRO A 100 19.58 23.08 11.55
C PRO A 100 18.99 24.28 10.80
N ASN A 101 17.68 24.51 10.95
CA ASN A 101 16.96 25.65 10.38
C ASN A 101 16.87 25.69 8.83
N ALA A 102 16.98 24.55 8.16
CA ALA A 102 16.74 24.45 6.71
C ALA A 102 15.83 23.25 6.38
N PRO A 103 15.07 23.30 5.27
CA PRO A 103 14.26 22.16 4.80
C PRO A 103 15.11 21.02 4.20
N GLU A 104 16.42 21.19 4.15
CA GLU A 104 17.36 20.26 3.56
C GLU A 104 17.75 19.14 4.54
N ALA A 105 17.88 17.92 4.01
CA ALA A 105 18.60 16.85 4.68
C ALA A 105 19.65 16.24 3.75
N GLN A 106 20.76 15.84 4.33
CA GLN A 106 21.80 15.10 3.65
C GLN A 106 21.61 13.60 3.91
N LEU A 107 21.45 12.82 2.85
CA LEU A 107 21.34 11.36 2.89
C LEU A 107 22.67 10.73 2.53
N SER A 108 23.12 9.77 3.35
CA SER A 108 24.24 8.88 3.03
C SER A 108 23.72 7.52 2.57
N PHE A 109 24.40 6.93 1.60
CA PHE A 109 24.01 5.66 0.98
C PHE A 109 25.05 4.56 1.24
N ALA A 110 24.65 3.31 1.11
CA ALA A 110 25.51 2.14 1.35
C ALA A 110 26.73 2.04 0.41
N ASP A 111 26.65 2.66 -0.77
CA ASP A 111 27.75 2.76 -1.74
C ASP A 111 28.77 3.86 -1.40
N GLY A 112 28.55 4.61 -0.30
CA GLY A 112 29.38 5.72 0.12
C GLY A 112 29.01 7.07 -0.51
N ALA A 113 28.01 7.11 -1.40
CA ALA A 113 27.51 8.36 -1.95
C ALA A 113 26.77 9.19 -0.89
N THR A 114 26.79 10.51 -1.08
CA THR A 114 26.07 11.46 -0.25
C THR A 114 25.33 12.43 -1.15
N ARG A 115 24.05 12.68 -0.86
CA ARG A 115 23.19 13.56 -1.66
C ARG A 115 22.35 14.46 -0.74
N THR A 116 22.13 15.71 -1.13
CA THR A 116 21.25 16.64 -0.43
C THR A 116 19.86 16.61 -1.05
N PHE A 117 18.83 16.60 -0.21
CA PHE A 117 17.43 16.61 -0.60
C PHE A 117 16.68 17.72 0.13
N ASP A 118 15.85 18.45 -0.62
CA ASP A 118 14.90 19.42 -0.09
C ASP A 118 13.58 18.74 0.29
N PHE A 119 13.15 18.92 1.53
CA PHE A 119 11.83 18.50 2.00
C PHE A 119 10.91 19.72 2.09
N VAL A 120 10.05 19.89 1.08
CA VAL A 120 9.02 20.96 1.03
C VAL A 120 7.73 20.49 1.68
#